data_AF-A0A178IGB2-F1
#
_entry.id   AF-A0A178IGB2-F1
#
_cell.length_a   1.000
_cell.length_b   1.000
_cell.length_c   1.000
_cell.angle_alpha   90.00
_cell.angle_beta   90.00
_cell.angle_gamma   90.00
#
_symmetry.space_group_name_H-M   'P 1'
#
loop_
_entity.id
_entity.type
_entity.pdbx_description
1 polymer ?
#
loop_
_entity_poly.entity_id
_entity_poly.type
_entity_poly.pdbx_seq_one_letter_code
_entity_poly.pdbx_strand_id
1 'polypeptide(L)'
;MPPPAQCNVTPAPPARETSAFLEINRLHVEARRLAGDSRRSLDAALSAAWRAGQLLIAEKARIRRRAGQGAWLGWLETRFHGGVRTAQRYMQLARRADTPGALRGLGLRQAYLRLGIPISSKTSGEDRRVRPPKLPPIVTLAARLTRLLRRQARLGMDIQFPDDLRVLHSQLAILLKNTGTDTAV
;
A
#
# COMPACT_ATOMS: atom_id res chain seq x y z
N MET A 1 -70.92 -43.36 -43.40
CA MET A 1 -69.45 -43.24 -43.46
C MET A 1 -69.00 -42.30 -42.34
N PRO A 2 -68.18 -42.74 -41.38
CA PRO A 2 -67.60 -41.85 -40.39
C PRO A 2 -66.38 -41.12 -40.98
N PRO A 3 -66.08 -39.88 -40.55
CA PRO A 3 -64.84 -39.20 -40.95
C PRO A 3 -63.62 -39.82 -40.23
N PRO A 4 -62.44 -39.88 -40.87
CA PRO A 4 -61.24 -40.40 -40.22
C PRO A 4 -60.77 -39.44 -39.11
N ALA A 5 -60.44 -40.03 -37.97
CA ALA A 5 -59.82 -39.37 -36.83
C ALA A 5 -58.52 -38.68 -37.27
N GLN A 6 -58.46 -37.37 -37.07
CA GLN A 6 -57.22 -36.61 -37.19
C GLN A 6 -56.35 -36.92 -35.97
N CYS A 7 -55.33 -37.77 -36.16
CA CYS A 7 -54.24 -37.91 -35.21
C CYS A 7 -53.40 -36.62 -35.25
N ASN A 8 -53.76 -35.64 -34.42
CA ASN A 8 -52.89 -34.52 -34.12
C ASN A 8 -51.75 -35.03 -33.24
N VAL A 9 -50.64 -35.39 -33.89
CA VAL A 9 -49.36 -35.62 -33.22
C VAL A 9 -48.83 -34.27 -32.77
N THR A 10 -49.02 -33.96 -31.49
CA THR A 10 -48.35 -32.84 -30.82
C THR A 10 -46.84 -33.04 -30.96
N PRO A 11 -46.06 -32.09 -31.50
CA PRO A 11 -44.62 -32.25 -31.53
C PRO A 11 -44.10 -32.24 -30.09
N ALA A 12 -43.53 -33.37 -29.66
CA ALA A 12 -42.82 -33.46 -28.40
C ALA A 12 -41.74 -32.35 -28.36
N PRO A 13 -41.68 -31.52 -27.30
CA PRO A 13 -40.64 -30.51 -27.20
C PRO A 13 -39.27 -31.19 -27.29
N PRO A 14 -38.32 -30.63 -28.05
CA PRO A 14 -37.11 -31.33 -28.40
C PRO A 14 -36.32 -31.59 -27.12
N ALA A 15 -35.99 -32.86 -26.84
CA ALA A 15 -35.24 -33.29 -25.64
C ALA A 15 -33.97 -32.46 -25.34
N ARG A 16 -33.45 -31.73 -26.33
CA ARG A 16 -32.36 -30.75 -26.21
C ARG A 16 -32.70 -29.52 -25.36
N GLU A 17 -33.92 -28.99 -25.42
CA GLU A 17 -34.36 -27.86 -24.58
C GLU A 17 -34.52 -28.29 -23.13
N THR A 18 -35.10 -29.47 -22.90
CA THR A 18 -35.17 -30.10 -21.58
C THR A 18 -33.78 -30.35 -21.01
N SER A 19 -32.84 -30.82 -21.85
CA SER A 19 -31.42 -31.00 -21.49
C SER A 19 -30.73 -29.67 -21.14
N ALA A 20 -30.97 -28.61 -21.90
CA ALA A 20 -30.39 -27.29 -21.64
C ALA A 20 -30.89 -26.68 -20.32
N PHE A 21 -32.19 -26.76 -20.03
CA PHE A 21 -32.75 -26.26 -18.77
C PHE A 21 -32.20 -27.03 -17.56
N LEU A 22 -32.10 -28.35 -17.65
CA LEU A 22 -31.51 -29.18 -16.60
C LEU A 22 -30.04 -28.82 -16.35
N GLU A 23 -29.26 -28.61 -17.41
CA GLU A 23 -27.86 -28.23 -17.28
C GLU A 23 -27.70 -26.81 -16.73
N ILE A 24 -28.53 -25.85 -17.13
CA ILE A 24 -28.55 -24.50 -16.56
C ILE A 24 -28.80 -24.55 -15.05
N ASN A 25 -29.80 -25.32 -14.60
CA ASN A 25 -30.11 -25.43 -13.18
C ASN A 25 -29.00 -26.14 -12.41
N ARG A 26 -28.41 -27.20 -13.00
CA ARG A 26 -27.23 -27.86 -12.42
C ARG A 26 -26.07 -26.88 -12.24
N LEU A 27 -25.72 -26.11 -13.26
CA LEU A 27 -24.66 -25.10 -13.21
C LEU A 27 -24.99 -23.99 -12.21
N HIS A 28 -26.25 -23.58 -12.08
CA HIS A 28 -26.66 -22.60 -11.08
C HIS A 28 -26.45 -23.10 -9.65
N VAL A 29 -26.82 -24.35 -9.36
CA VAL A 29 -26.58 -24.99 -8.05
C VAL A 29 -25.08 -25.07 -7.77
N GLU A 30 -24.27 -25.48 -8.75
CA GLU A 30 -22.82 -25.55 -8.61
C GLU A 30 -22.19 -24.18 -8.39
N ALA A 31 -22.63 -23.15 -9.13
CA ALA A 31 -22.17 -21.77 -8.93
C ALA A 31 -22.49 -21.26 -7.51
N ARG A 32 -23.67 -21.57 -6.97
CA ARG A 32 -24.03 -21.22 -5.59
C ARG A 32 -23.14 -21.94 -4.56
N ARG A 33 -22.84 -23.21 -4.80
CA ARG A 33 -21.94 -24.00 -3.95
C ARG A 33 -20.54 -23.37 -3.92
N LEU A 34 -19.95 -23.14 -5.09
CA LEU A 34 -18.62 -22.53 -5.24
C LEU A 34 -18.57 -21.11 -4.67
N ALA A 35 -19.62 -20.31 -4.84
CA ALA A 35 -19.70 -18.98 -4.23
C ALA A 35 -19.71 -19.06 -2.69
N GLY A 36 -20.42 -20.03 -2.12
CA GLY A 36 -20.39 -20.32 -0.68
C GLY A 36 -19.00 -20.72 -0.19
N ASP A 37 -18.33 -21.63 -0.89
CA ASP A 37 -16.98 -22.10 -0.56
C ASP A 37 -15.95 -20.97 -0.64
N SER A 38 -16.04 -20.14 -1.67
CA SER A 38 -15.21 -18.95 -1.86
C SER A 38 -15.37 -17.97 -0.71
N ARG A 39 -16.62 -17.68 -0.31
CA ARG A 39 -16.90 -16.75 0.79
C ARG A 39 -16.31 -17.23 2.11
N ARG A 40 -16.43 -18.53 2.43
CA ARG A 40 -15.80 -19.11 3.63
C ARG A 40 -14.28 -19.01 3.60
N SER A 41 -13.67 -19.24 2.43
CA SER A 41 -12.23 -19.11 2.23
C SER A 41 -11.74 -17.67 2.42
N LEU A 42 -12.50 -16.69 1.90
CA LEU A 42 -12.21 -15.26 2.07
C LEU A 42 -12.31 -14.84 3.54
N ASP A 43 -13.36 -15.27 4.25
CA ASP A 43 -13.54 -14.98 5.67
C ASP A 43 -12.41 -15.58 6.53
N ALA A 44 -11.98 -16.80 6.21
CA ALA A 44 -10.85 -17.44 6.88
C ALA A 44 -9.54 -16.68 6.63
N ALA A 45 -9.27 -16.29 5.39
CA ALA A 45 -8.08 -15.52 5.02
C ALA A 45 -8.05 -14.15 5.73
N LEU A 46 -9.20 -13.47 5.80
CA LEU A 46 -9.33 -12.19 6.48
C LEU A 46 -9.10 -12.31 7.99
N SER A 47 -9.67 -13.33 8.61
CA SER A 47 -9.48 -13.62 10.04
C SER A 47 -8.02 -13.93 10.36
N ALA A 48 -7.35 -14.71 9.51
CA ALA A 48 -5.92 -15.01 9.65
C ALA A 48 -5.05 -13.75 9.51
N ALA A 49 -5.33 -12.90 8.51
CA ALA A 49 -4.61 -11.64 8.31
C ALA A 49 -4.78 -10.67 9.49
N TRP A 50 -6.00 -10.56 10.03
CA TRP A 50 -6.29 -9.75 11.20
C TRP A 50 -5.52 -10.25 12.43
N ARG A 51 -5.55 -11.57 12.69
CA ARG A 51 -4.81 -12.18 13.81
C ARG A 51 -3.30 -12.02 13.66
N ALA A 52 -2.77 -12.20 12.44
CA ALA A 52 -1.37 -11.93 12.14
C ALA A 52 -1.01 -10.46 12.43
N GLY A 53 -1.90 -9.52 12.10
CA GLY A 53 -1.76 -8.11 12.40
C GLY A 53 -1.62 -7.82 13.91
N GLN A 54 -2.43 -8.46 14.74
CA GLN A 54 -2.33 -8.35 16.20
C GLN A 54 -0.98 -8.86 16.72
N LEU A 55 -0.55 -10.03 16.25
CA LEU A 55 0.73 -10.62 16.63
C LEU A 55 1.91 -9.73 16.20
N LEU A 56 1.86 -9.16 14.99
CA LEU A 56 2.87 -8.24 14.49
C LEU A 56 2.96 -6.95 15.33
N ILE A 57 1.83 -6.43 15.82
CA ILE A 57 1.81 -5.27 16.73
C ILE A 57 2.50 -5.61 18.05
N ALA A 58 2.14 -6.75 18.65
CA ALA A 58 2.73 -7.20 19.90
C ALA A 58 4.24 -7.45 19.77
N GLU A 59 4.65 -8.11 18.68
CA GLU A 59 6.06 -8.43 18.43
C GLU A 59 6.88 -7.17 18.12
N LYS A 60 6.33 -6.21 17.37
CA LYS A 60 6.98 -4.91 17.16
C LYS A 60 7.25 -4.19 18.48
N ALA A 61 6.31 -4.21 19.42
CA ALA A 61 6.49 -3.62 20.74
C ALA A 61 7.54 -4.38 21.58
N ARG A 62 7.64 -5.70 21.44
CA ARG A 62 8.66 -6.52 22.09
C ARG A 62 10.06 -6.23 21.54
N ILE A 63 10.21 -6.20 20.22
CA ILE A 63 11.49 -5.92 19.56
C ILE A 63 11.98 -4.52 19.90
N ARG A 64 11.08 -3.52 19.91
CA ARG A 64 11.45 -2.16 20.33
C ARG A 64 12.02 -2.10 21.74
N ARG A 65 11.48 -2.90 22.67
CA ARG A 65 11.97 -2.99 24.05
C ARG A 65 13.30 -3.73 24.18
N ARG A 66 13.53 -4.76 23.35
CA ARG A 66 14.73 -5.62 23.44
C ARG A 66 15.93 -5.12 22.63
N ALA A 67 15.69 -4.58 21.43
CA ALA A 67 16.72 -4.28 20.43
C ALA A 67 16.65 -2.85 19.87
N GLY A 68 15.78 -1.99 20.42
CA GLY A 68 15.65 -0.60 20.03
C GLY A 68 14.80 -0.34 18.78
N GLN A 69 14.70 0.93 18.38
CA GLN A 69 13.79 1.42 17.32
C GLN A 69 14.10 0.87 15.91
N GLY A 70 15.37 0.57 15.61
CA GLY A 70 15.82 0.17 14.27
C GLY A 70 15.68 -1.32 13.96
N ALA A 71 15.58 -2.18 14.97
CA ALA A 71 15.64 -3.64 14.79
C ALA A 71 14.40 -4.25 14.12
N TRP A 72 13.30 -3.52 14.04
CA TRP A 72 12.03 -4.03 13.49
C TRP A 72 12.13 -4.43 12.01
N LEU A 73 12.81 -3.64 11.19
CA LEU A 73 12.90 -3.91 9.74
C LEU A 73 13.72 -5.17 9.46
N GLY A 74 14.91 -5.28 10.06
CA GLY A 74 15.73 -6.49 9.92
C GLY A 74 15.03 -7.74 10.45
N TRP A 75 14.29 -7.62 11.56
CA TRP A 75 13.49 -8.73 12.07
C TRP A 75 12.41 -9.17 11.08
N LEU A 76 11.68 -8.22 10.46
CA LEU A 76 10.68 -8.54 9.45
C LEU A 76 11.29 -9.26 8.26
N GLU A 77 12.42 -8.79 7.75
CA GLU A 77 13.10 -9.40 6.59
C GLU A 77 13.56 -10.83 6.86
N THR A 78 13.93 -11.17 8.10
CA THR A 78 14.40 -12.52 8.46
C THR A 78 13.28 -13.46 8.92
N ARG A 79 12.22 -12.94 9.55
CA ARG A 79 11.22 -13.77 10.26
C ARG A 79 9.81 -13.73 9.67
N PHE A 80 9.49 -12.74 8.83
CA PHE A 80 8.18 -12.62 8.23
C PHE A 80 8.25 -12.92 6.72
N HIS A 81 7.51 -13.94 6.28
CA HIS A 81 7.50 -14.38 4.88
C HIS A 81 6.83 -13.35 3.93
N GLY A 82 6.09 -12.39 4.48
CA GLY A 82 5.54 -11.28 3.70
C GLY A 82 6.49 -10.08 3.64
N GLY A 83 6.19 -9.13 2.74
CA GLY A 83 6.93 -7.87 2.72
C GLY A 83 6.52 -6.92 3.85
N VAL A 84 7.36 -5.92 4.12
CA VAL A 84 7.08 -4.83 5.08
C VAL A 84 5.71 -4.20 4.85
N ARG A 85 5.32 -3.98 3.59
CA ARG A 85 4.00 -3.44 3.23
C ARG A 85 2.85 -4.36 3.64
N THR A 86 3.01 -5.67 3.48
CA THR A 86 2.01 -6.66 3.90
C THR A 86 1.86 -6.66 5.41
N ALA A 87 2.97 -6.65 6.15
CA ALA A 87 2.95 -6.53 7.61
C ALA A 87 2.22 -5.25 8.05
N GLN A 88 2.55 -4.10 7.43
CA GLN A 88 1.87 -2.84 7.72
C GLN A 88 0.36 -2.91 7.45
N ARG A 89 -0.08 -3.52 6.34
CA ARG A 89 -1.51 -3.70 6.04
C ARG A 89 -2.20 -4.57 7.08
N TYR A 90 -1.61 -5.69 7.47
CA TYR A 90 -2.16 -6.56 8.52
C TYR A 90 -2.24 -5.83 9.86
N MET A 91 -1.20 -5.08 10.24
CA MET A 91 -1.23 -4.26 11.46
C MET A 91 -2.28 -3.15 11.40
N GLN A 92 -2.46 -2.48 10.25
CA GLN A 92 -3.50 -1.47 10.08
C GLN A 92 -4.91 -2.07 10.12
N LEU A 93 -5.09 -3.24 9.50
CA LEU A 93 -6.33 -4.02 9.57
C LEU A 93 -6.68 -4.34 11.03
N ALA A 94 -5.72 -4.87 11.80
CA ALA A 94 -5.92 -5.20 13.21
C ALA A 94 -6.16 -3.99 14.12
N ARG A 95 -5.67 -2.79 13.75
CA ARG A 95 -5.90 -1.55 14.51
C ARG A 95 -7.24 -0.91 14.23
N ARG A 96 -7.74 -1.03 13.00
CA ARG A 96 -8.95 -0.34 12.53
C ARG A 96 -10.21 -1.19 12.63
N ALA A 97 -10.06 -2.51 12.73
CA ALA A 97 -11.18 -3.44 12.90
C ALA A 97 -11.14 -4.06 14.29
N ASP A 98 -12.18 -3.80 15.08
CA ASP A 98 -12.30 -4.31 16.46
C ASP A 98 -12.46 -5.84 16.49
N THR A 99 -13.15 -6.40 15.49
CA THR A 99 -13.36 -7.84 15.32
C THR A 99 -13.29 -8.21 13.84
N PRO A 100 -12.76 -9.41 13.48
CA PRO A 100 -12.81 -9.90 12.11
C PRO A 100 -14.25 -10.09 11.62
N GLY A 101 -15.19 -10.27 12.56
CA GLY A 101 -16.62 -10.34 12.30
C GLY A 101 -17.21 -9.11 11.59
N ALA A 102 -16.67 -7.92 11.85
CA ALA A 102 -17.15 -6.65 11.28
C ALA A 102 -16.89 -6.55 9.76
N LEU A 103 -16.07 -7.45 9.21
CA LEU A 103 -15.68 -7.48 7.81
C LEU A 103 -16.10 -8.78 7.12
N ARG A 104 -17.00 -9.58 7.74
CA ARG A 104 -17.51 -10.82 7.15
C ARG A 104 -18.10 -10.60 5.77
N GLY A 105 -17.82 -11.53 4.87
CA GLY A 105 -18.24 -11.49 3.47
C GLY A 105 -17.42 -10.57 2.59
N LEU A 106 -16.37 -9.92 3.12
CA LEU A 106 -15.42 -9.14 2.33
C LEU A 106 -14.15 -9.95 2.07
N GLY A 107 -13.63 -9.86 0.85
CA GLY A 107 -12.25 -10.25 0.60
C GLY A 107 -11.25 -9.24 1.19
N LEU A 108 -9.99 -9.67 1.38
CA LEU A 108 -8.92 -8.82 1.91
C LEU A 108 -8.80 -7.45 1.22
N ARG A 109 -8.89 -7.43 -0.12
CA ARG A 109 -8.84 -6.19 -0.90
C ARG A 109 -10.01 -5.26 -0.57
N GLN A 110 -11.22 -5.80 -0.46
CA GLN A 110 -12.41 -5.01 -0.13
C GLN A 110 -12.34 -4.50 1.31
N ALA A 111 -11.89 -5.33 2.25
CA ALA A 111 -11.65 -4.94 3.63
C ALA A 111 -10.66 -3.76 3.73
N TYR A 112 -9.55 -3.81 3.00
CA TYR A 112 -8.61 -2.70 2.95
C TYR A 112 -9.22 -1.42 2.38
N LEU A 113 -9.97 -1.50 1.28
CA LEU A 113 -10.65 -0.32 0.71
C LEU A 113 -11.65 0.28 1.70
N ARG A 114 -12.49 -0.56 2.32
CA ARG A 114 -13.48 -0.14 3.32
C ARG A 114 -12.84 0.57 4.51
N LEU A 115 -11.66 0.12 4.93
CA LEU A 115 -10.91 0.71 6.03
C LEU A 115 -9.98 1.85 5.61
N GLY A 116 -9.95 2.24 4.32
CA GLY A 116 -9.03 3.26 3.81
C GLY A 116 -7.55 2.88 3.95
N ILE A 117 -7.23 1.59 3.83
CA ILE A 117 -5.86 1.06 3.83
C ILE A 117 -5.34 1.07 2.39
N PRO A 118 -4.23 1.75 2.10
CA PRO A 118 -3.74 1.90 0.73
C PRO A 118 -3.28 0.56 0.12
N ILE A 119 -3.96 0.17 -0.95
CA ILE A 119 -3.67 -1.01 -1.75
C ILE A 119 -2.89 -0.58 -2.98
N SER A 120 -1.69 -0.04 -2.79
CA SER A 120 -0.76 0.09 -3.92
C SER A 120 -0.45 -1.31 -4.42
N SER A 121 -1.04 -1.67 -5.57
CA SER A 121 -0.56 -2.73 -6.43
C SER A 121 0.76 -2.26 -7.00
N LYS A 122 1.80 -3.09 -6.89
CA LYS A 122 3.06 -2.88 -7.60
C LYS A 122 2.75 -2.67 -9.08
N THR A 123 2.98 -1.47 -9.60
CA THR A 123 3.91 -1.37 -10.71
C THR A 123 5.30 -1.43 -10.07
N SER A 124 5.90 -2.61 -10.13
CA SER A 124 7.32 -2.79 -9.89
C SER A 124 7.98 -2.33 -11.19
N GLY A 125 8.76 -1.26 -11.16
CA GLY A 125 9.38 -0.67 -12.35
C GLY A 125 9.97 0.70 -12.05
N GLU A 126 9.23 1.78 -12.29
CA GLU A 126 9.90 3.01 -12.71
C GLU A 126 9.81 4.22 -11.76
N ASP A 127 8.84 4.29 -10.84
CA ASP A 127 8.29 5.64 -10.57
C ASP A 127 8.70 6.36 -9.26
N ARG A 128 9.71 5.90 -8.49
CA ARG A 128 10.11 6.68 -7.28
C ARG A 128 11.44 6.35 -6.60
N ARG A 129 12.53 6.34 -7.38
CA ARG A 129 13.77 6.96 -6.90
C ARG A 129 14.22 8.03 -7.89
N VAL A 130 13.35 8.99 -8.19
CA VAL A 130 13.85 10.34 -8.42
C VAL A 130 14.46 10.75 -7.09
N ARG A 131 15.76 10.46 -6.91
CA ARG A 131 16.58 11.18 -5.94
C ARG A 131 16.23 12.65 -6.19
N PRO A 132 15.83 13.43 -5.17
CA PRO A 132 15.72 14.86 -5.39
C PRO A 132 17.04 15.30 -6.06
N PRO A 133 16.98 16.05 -7.17
CA PRO A 133 18.19 16.44 -7.88
C PRO A 133 19.12 17.03 -6.83
N LYS A 134 20.37 16.55 -6.81
CA LYS A 134 21.36 17.06 -5.84
C LYS A 134 21.43 18.56 -6.07
N LEU A 135 20.89 19.33 -5.13
CA LEU A 135 20.89 20.78 -5.24
C LEU A 135 22.34 21.24 -5.39
N PRO A 136 22.63 22.15 -6.33
CA PRO A 136 23.97 22.69 -6.49
C PRO A 136 24.52 23.18 -5.14
N PRO A 137 25.81 22.99 -4.85
CA PRO A 137 26.43 23.35 -3.56
C PRO A 137 26.09 24.78 -3.12
N ILE A 138 26.03 25.72 -4.07
CA ILE A 138 25.66 27.12 -3.82
C ILE A 138 24.27 27.27 -3.19
N VAL A 139 23.27 26.53 -3.66
CA VAL A 139 21.89 26.57 -3.14
C VAL A 139 21.86 26.01 -1.73
N THR A 140 22.60 24.94 -1.47
CA THR A 140 22.67 24.33 -0.13
C THR A 140 23.40 25.21 0.88
N LEU A 141 24.46 25.90 0.47
CA LEU A 141 25.22 26.83 1.31
C LEU A 141 24.40 28.09 1.61
N ALA A 142 23.74 28.67 0.60
CA ALA A 142 22.84 29.81 0.77
C ALA A 142 21.68 29.50 1.73
N ALA A 143 21.07 28.31 1.60
CA ALA A 143 20.01 27.87 2.48
C ALA A 143 20.48 27.65 3.93
N ARG A 144 21.71 27.14 4.12
CA ARG A 144 22.33 27.00 5.44
C ARG A 144 22.61 28.36 6.08
N LEU A 145 23.20 29.28 5.34
CA LEU A 145 23.50 30.64 5.81
C LEU A 145 22.21 31.39 6.18
N THR A 146 21.18 31.31 5.34
CA THR A 146 19.85 31.87 5.62
C THR A 146 19.25 31.30 6.90
N ARG A 147 19.40 29.98 7.14
CA ARG A 147 18.90 29.33 8.36
C ARG A 147 19.66 29.78 9.60
N LEU A 148 20.98 29.94 9.51
CA LEU A 148 21.81 30.43 10.61
C LEU A 148 21.46 31.88 10.97
N LEU A 149 21.36 32.76 9.98
CA LEU A 149 20.94 34.16 10.19
C LEU A 149 19.55 34.26 10.82
N ARG A 150 18.58 33.47 10.33
CA ARG A 150 17.22 33.42 10.92
C ARG A 150 17.21 32.90 12.36
N ARG A 151 18.07 31.92 12.68
CA ARG A 151 18.20 31.39 14.03
C ARG A 151 18.83 32.43 14.97
N GLN A 152 19.85 33.15 14.49
CA GLN A 152 20.52 34.20 15.24
C GLN A 152 19.56 35.38 15.53
N ALA A 153 18.82 35.83 14.53
CA ALA A 153 17.81 36.89 14.68
C ALA A 153 16.71 36.53 15.71
N ARG A 154 16.35 35.24 15.81
CA ARG A 154 15.37 34.75 16.79
C ARG A 154 15.91 34.66 18.22
N LEU A 155 17.22 34.56 18.38
CA LEU A 155 17.86 34.38 19.70
C LEU A 155 18.36 35.69 20.29
N GLY A 156 18.20 36.84 19.62
CA GLY A 156 18.64 38.15 20.11
C GLY A 156 20.14 38.23 20.40
N MET A 157 20.93 37.36 19.76
CA MET A 157 22.36 37.18 20.04
C MET A 157 23.19 38.17 19.20
N ASP A 158 23.64 39.25 19.84
CA ASP A 158 24.72 40.13 19.36
C ASP A 158 26.07 39.42 19.52
N ILE A 159 26.26 38.34 18.76
CA ILE A 159 27.55 37.65 18.71
C ILE A 159 28.36 38.24 17.56
N GLN A 160 29.52 38.83 17.91
CA GLN A 160 30.61 39.12 16.98
C GLN A 160 30.74 37.99 15.96
N PHE A 161 30.55 38.31 14.68
CA PHE A 161 30.66 37.42 13.51
C PHE A 161 31.34 36.08 13.81
N PRO A 162 30.58 35.01 14.12
CA PRO A 162 31.15 33.70 14.34
C PRO A 162 32.00 33.32 13.12
N ASP A 163 33.24 32.87 13.33
CA ASP A 163 34.16 32.52 12.25
C ASP A 163 33.52 31.56 11.22
N ASP A 164 32.57 30.73 11.65
CA ASP A 164 31.75 29.86 10.81
C ASP A 164 30.95 30.61 9.71
N LEU A 165 30.44 31.80 9.98
CA LEU A 165 29.72 32.61 8.98
C LEU A 165 30.69 33.22 7.97
N ARG A 166 31.88 33.64 8.40
CA ARG A 166 32.92 34.16 7.51
C ARG A 166 33.40 33.07 6.55
N VAL A 167 33.56 31.85 7.03
CA VAL A 167 33.92 30.67 6.23
C VAL A 167 32.82 30.30 5.24
N LEU A 168 31.55 30.31 5.64
CA LEU A 168 30.44 30.02 4.72
C LEU A 168 30.27 31.12 3.65
N HIS A 169 30.45 32.38 4.02
CA HIS A 169 30.39 33.51 3.09
C HIS A 169 31.55 33.48 2.09
N SER A 170 32.77 33.17 2.53
CA SER A 170 33.93 33.06 1.63
C SER A 170 33.78 31.89 0.65
N GLN A 171 33.28 30.74 1.10
CA GLN A 171 32.97 29.60 0.23
C GLN A 171 31.90 29.92 -0.81
N LEU A 172 30.87 30.66 -0.43
CA LEU A 172 29.81 31.09 -1.35
C LEU A 172 30.35 32.10 -2.39
N ALA A 173 31.20 33.03 -1.96
CA ALA A 173 31.84 34.01 -2.84
C ALA A 173 32.79 33.37 -3.86
N ILE A 174 33.55 32.34 -3.47
CA ILE A 174 34.41 31.57 -4.40
C ILE A 174 33.56 30.84 -5.44
N LEU A 175 32.48 30.18 -5.01
CA LEU A 175 31.59 29.46 -5.92
C LEU A 175 30.87 30.39 -6.89
N LEU A 176 30.44 31.58 -6.46
CA LEU A 176 29.84 32.59 -7.35
C LEU A 176 30.83 33.13 -8.39
N LYS A 177 32.08 33.40 -7.98
CA LYS A 177 33.13 33.87 -8.91
C LYS A 177 33.42 32.82 -9.98
N ASN A 178 33.48 31.54 -9.60
CA ASN A 178 33.77 30.45 -10.52
C ASN A 178 32.59 30.15 -11.48
N THR A 179 31.34 30.46 -11.10
CA THR A 179 30.19 30.32 -12.02
C THR A 179 30.06 31.46 -13.03
N GLY A 180 30.74 32.60 -12.82
CA GLY A 180 30.73 33.74 -13.74
C GLY A 180 31.76 33.67 -14.86
N THR A 181 32.78 32.82 -14.72
CA THR A 181 33.84 32.62 -15.73
C THR A 181 33.46 31.62 -16.82
N ASP A 182 32.45 30.77 -16.60
CA ASP A 182 31.97 29.76 -17.58
C ASP A 182 30.92 30.30 -18.57
N THR A 183 30.53 31.57 -18.47
CA THR A 183 29.54 32.21 -19.37
C THR A 183 30.15 33.26 -20.32
N ALA A 184 31.47 33.27 -20.50
CA ALA A 184 32.15 34.10 -21.49
C ALA A 184 32.79 33.24 -22.58
N VAL A 185 31.95 32.72 -23.49
CA VAL A 185 32.33 32.33 -24.86
C VAL A 185 31.25 32.85 -25.79
#